data_AF-A0A971DQ60-F1
#
_entry.id   AF-A0A971DQ60-F1
#
_cell.length_a   1.000
_cell.length_b   1.000
_cell.length_c   1.000
_cell.angle_alpha   90.00
_cell.angle_beta   90.00
_cell.angle_gamma   90.00
#
_symmetry.space_group_name_H-M   'P 1'
#
loop_
_entity.id
_entity.type
_entity.pdbx_description
1 polymer ?
#
loop_
_entity_poly.entity_id
_entity_poly.type
_entity_poly.pdbx_seq_one_letter_code
_entity_poly.pdbx_strand_id
1 'polypeptide(L)'
;MKKYAMFMLAAILTIGLPISAQDGQRKQRSNDNRLHREMRMTAKERAEWMAKQLELTADQTEKVQALLEKQDAKRTEQITKLREQREQEITNRNKKREQIRALRENESKENRVELEGIIGKEKMEKLNTLRESRRQRSQADRQGKKAETSKI
;
A
#
# COMPACT_ATOMS: atom_id res chain seq x y z
N MET A 1 1.99 36.71 -36.92
CA MET A 1 2.36 35.90 -35.71
C MET A 1 1.65 36.37 -34.43
N LYS A 2 0.33 36.63 -34.43
CA LYS A 2 -0.45 36.88 -33.19
C LYS A 2 -1.84 36.22 -33.18
N LYS A 3 -2.17 35.41 -34.18
CA LYS A 3 -3.50 34.77 -34.32
C LYS A 3 -3.48 33.24 -34.15
N TYR A 4 -2.29 32.63 -34.06
CA TYR A 4 -2.14 31.18 -33.87
C TYR A 4 -1.89 30.76 -32.42
N ALA A 5 -1.66 31.73 -31.52
CA ALA A 5 -1.44 31.44 -30.10
C ALA A 5 -2.70 30.88 -29.41
N MET A 6 -3.89 31.24 -29.89
CA MET A 6 -5.15 30.83 -29.26
C MET A 6 -5.53 29.38 -29.60
N PHE A 7 -5.06 28.83 -30.74
CA PHE A 7 -5.31 27.43 -31.11
C PHE A 7 -4.34 26.44 -30.44
N MET A 8 -3.18 26.89 -29.97
CA MET A 8 -2.23 26.06 -29.21
C MET A 8 -2.69 25.76 -27.78
N LEU A 9 -3.57 26.59 -27.20
CA LEU A 9 -4.02 26.42 -25.80
C LEU A 9 -5.08 25.31 -25.66
N ALA A 10 -5.85 25.01 -26.71
CA ALA A 10 -6.88 23.97 -26.69
C ALA A 10 -6.32 22.55 -26.89
N ALA A 11 -5.12 22.42 -27.45
CA ALA A 11 -4.48 21.13 -27.73
C ALA A 11 -3.82 20.48 -26.49
N ILE A 12 -3.60 21.24 -25.40
CA ILE A 12 -2.90 20.76 -24.20
C ILE A 12 -3.87 20.21 -23.15
N LEU A 13 -5.19 20.46 -23.28
CA LEU A 13 -6.16 20.08 -22.25
C LEU A 13 -6.59 18.60 -22.28
N THR A 14 -6.23 17.82 -23.30
CA THR A 14 -6.68 16.43 -23.46
C THR A 14 -5.71 15.38 -22.92
N ILE A 15 -4.51 15.76 -22.48
CA ILE A 15 -3.46 14.80 -22.05
C ILE A 15 -3.58 14.47 -20.53
N GLY A 16 -4.51 15.09 -19.81
CA GLY A 16 -4.53 15.11 -18.34
C GLY A 16 -5.39 14.08 -17.59
N LEU A 17 -6.00 13.09 -18.24
CA LEU A 17 -6.78 12.07 -17.52
C LEU A 17 -6.06 10.71 -17.55
N PRO A 18 -5.25 10.34 -16.54
CA PRO A 18 -4.98 8.93 -16.31
C PRO A 18 -6.29 8.30 -15.81
N ILE A 19 -7.02 7.68 -16.73
CA ILE A 19 -8.04 6.69 -16.40
C ILE A 19 -7.29 5.51 -15.79
N SER A 20 -7.07 5.56 -14.47
CA SER A 20 -6.67 4.41 -13.68
C SER A 20 -7.87 3.47 -13.59
N ALA A 21 -8.24 2.84 -14.70
CA ALA A 21 -9.06 1.64 -14.66
C ALA A 21 -8.28 0.65 -13.79
N GLN A 22 -8.90 0.25 -12.68
CA GLN A 22 -8.41 -0.83 -11.83
C GLN A 22 -8.46 -2.12 -12.63
N ASP A 23 -7.45 -2.32 -13.48
CA ASP A 23 -7.31 -3.52 -14.25
C ASP A 23 -6.84 -4.63 -13.32
N GLY A 24 -7.62 -5.70 -13.33
CA GLY A 24 -7.58 -6.77 -12.35
C GLY A 24 -6.19 -7.37 -12.19
N GLN A 25 -5.87 -7.68 -10.93
CA GLN A 25 -4.77 -8.49 -10.44
C GLN A 25 -4.10 -9.38 -11.51
N ARG A 26 -3.11 -8.82 -12.22
CA ARG A 26 -2.12 -9.63 -12.93
C ARG A 26 -1.24 -10.29 -11.88
N LYS A 27 -1.34 -11.62 -11.80
CA LYS A 27 -0.34 -12.51 -11.19
C LYS A 27 1.06 -12.08 -11.64
N GLN A 28 1.78 -11.38 -10.78
CA GLN A 28 3.21 -11.15 -10.94
C GLN A 28 4.00 -11.90 -9.86
N ARG A 29 3.67 -13.18 -9.65
CA ARG A 29 4.48 -14.12 -8.86
C ARG A 29 5.32 -14.94 -9.81
N SER A 30 6.43 -14.39 -10.27
CA SER A 30 7.46 -15.19 -10.94
C SER A 30 8.88 -14.63 -10.78
N ASN A 31 9.03 -13.32 -10.55
CA ASN A 31 10.36 -12.72 -10.46
C ASN A 31 10.89 -12.45 -9.03
N ASP A 32 10.07 -12.65 -7.99
CA ASP A 32 10.48 -12.40 -6.59
C ASP A 32 11.55 -13.38 -6.06
N ASN A 33 11.57 -14.60 -6.61
CA ASN A 33 12.49 -15.64 -6.13
C ASN A 33 13.96 -15.39 -6.49
N ARG A 34 14.24 -14.63 -7.56
CA ARG A 34 15.64 -14.29 -7.93
C ARG A 34 16.21 -13.26 -6.97
N LEU A 35 15.45 -12.20 -6.69
CA LEU A 35 15.82 -11.15 -5.72
C LEU A 35 16.00 -11.72 -4.31
N HIS A 36 15.14 -12.66 -3.89
CA HIS A 36 15.29 -13.32 -2.59
C HIS A 36 16.49 -14.28 -2.51
N ARG A 37 16.92 -14.89 -3.62
CA ARG A 37 18.11 -15.74 -3.63
C ARG A 37 19.40 -14.93 -3.58
N GLU A 38 19.47 -13.84 -4.34
CA GLU A 38 20.61 -12.90 -4.32
C GLU A 38 20.81 -12.25 -2.94
N MET A 39 19.73 -12.00 -2.20
CA MET A 39 19.78 -11.50 -0.82
C MET A 39 20.33 -12.50 0.21
N ARG A 40 20.37 -13.81 -0.10
CA ARG A 40 20.89 -14.83 0.82
C ARG A 40 22.39 -15.06 0.69
N MET A 41 22.99 -14.64 -0.43
CA MET A 41 24.41 -14.83 -0.69
C MET A 41 25.19 -13.57 -0.33
N THR A 42 26.32 -13.75 0.32
CA THR A 42 27.26 -12.65 0.60
C THR A 42 27.89 -12.11 -0.69
N ALA A 43 28.43 -10.89 -0.67
CA ALA A 43 29.12 -10.31 -1.83
C ALA A 43 30.25 -11.21 -2.35
N LYS A 44 30.96 -11.88 -1.44
CA LYS A 44 32.00 -12.87 -1.76
C LYS A 44 31.43 -14.12 -2.43
N GLU A 45 30.40 -14.74 -1.86
CA GLU A 45 29.76 -15.93 -2.46
C GLU A 45 29.18 -15.65 -3.85
N ARG A 46 28.62 -14.44 -4.06
CA ARG A 46 28.12 -14.01 -5.37
C ARG A 46 29.26 -13.78 -6.36
N ALA A 47 30.37 -13.17 -5.93
CA ALA A 47 31.55 -12.99 -6.76
C ALA A 47 32.15 -14.35 -7.17
N GLU A 48 32.26 -15.29 -6.23
CA GLU A 48 32.74 -16.66 -6.51
C GLU A 48 31.80 -17.44 -7.42
N TRP A 49 30.49 -17.28 -7.26
CA TRP A 49 29.50 -17.88 -8.17
C TRP A 49 29.61 -17.32 -9.59
N MET A 50 29.74 -15.99 -9.72
CA MET A 50 29.97 -15.35 -11.03
C MET A 50 31.31 -15.76 -11.64
N ALA A 51 32.36 -15.91 -10.82
CA ALA A 51 33.66 -16.37 -11.29
C ALA A 51 33.58 -17.78 -11.88
N LYS A 52 32.82 -18.69 -11.25
CA LYS A 52 32.60 -20.04 -11.76
C LYS A 52 31.75 -20.08 -13.03
N GLN A 53 30.79 -19.17 -13.19
CA GLN A 53 29.93 -19.14 -14.38
C GLN A 53 30.55 -18.45 -15.59
N LEU A 54 31.38 -17.44 -15.35
CA LEU A 54 31.96 -16.59 -16.39
C LEU A 54 33.47 -16.82 -16.56
N GLU A 55 34.02 -17.84 -15.88
CA GLU A 55 35.44 -18.19 -15.89
C GLU A 55 36.34 -16.97 -15.59
N LEU A 56 35.95 -16.16 -14.59
CA LEU A 56 36.68 -14.94 -14.24
C LEU A 56 38.04 -15.28 -13.61
N THR A 57 39.04 -14.46 -13.94
CA THR A 57 40.34 -14.49 -13.26
C THR A 57 40.23 -14.02 -11.81
N ALA A 58 41.24 -14.34 -10.98
CA ALA A 58 41.27 -13.91 -9.57
C ALA A 58 41.13 -12.38 -9.43
N ASP A 59 41.89 -11.62 -10.23
CA ASP A 59 41.86 -10.14 -10.23
C ASP A 59 40.49 -9.58 -10.64
N GLN A 60 39.79 -10.23 -11.57
CA GLN A 60 38.43 -9.84 -11.96
C GLN A 60 37.42 -10.17 -10.87
N THR A 61 37.56 -11.31 -10.22
CA THR A 61 36.70 -11.74 -9.12
C THR A 61 36.80 -10.80 -7.92
N GLU A 62 38.00 -10.35 -7.58
CA GLU A 62 38.22 -9.37 -6.50
C GLU A 62 37.57 -8.01 -6.82
N LYS A 63 37.71 -7.53 -8.06
CA LYS A 63 37.03 -6.30 -8.52
C LYS A 63 35.51 -6.41 -8.44
N VAL A 64 34.96 -7.57 -8.80
CA VAL A 64 33.52 -7.85 -8.74
C VAL A 64 33.05 -7.93 -7.29
N GLN A 65 33.81 -8.56 -6.39
CA GLN A 65 33.50 -8.58 -4.96
C GLN A 65 33.44 -7.16 -4.39
N ALA A 66 34.46 -6.33 -4.64
CA ALA A 66 34.50 -4.95 -4.15
C ALA A 66 33.34 -4.10 -4.71
N LEU A 67 32.92 -4.35 -5.95
CA LEU A 67 31.75 -3.69 -6.55
C LEU A 67 30.45 -4.12 -5.87
N LEU A 68 30.29 -5.42 -5.59
CA LEU A 68 29.11 -5.95 -4.91
C LEU A 68 29.00 -5.45 -3.47
N GLU A 69 30.11 -5.34 -2.73
CA GLU A 69 30.11 -4.79 -1.37
C GLU A 69 29.62 -3.34 -1.36
N LYS A 70 30.08 -2.52 -2.31
CA LYS A 70 29.60 -1.13 -2.48
C LYS A 70 28.11 -1.08 -2.83
N GLN A 71 27.64 -1.98 -3.69
CA GLN A 71 26.23 -2.04 -4.07
C GLN A 71 25.35 -2.50 -2.91
N ASP A 72 25.81 -3.45 -2.11
CA ASP A 72 25.09 -3.93 -0.93
C ASP A 72 24.97 -2.84 0.13
N ALA A 73 26.04 -2.09 0.40
CA ALA A 73 26.00 -0.94 1.30
C ALA A 73 24.98 0.13 0.84
N LYS A 74 24.93 0.43 -0.47
CA LYS A 74 23.90 1.35 -1.01
C LYS A 74 22.49 0.78 -0.87
N ARG A 75 22.33 -0.53 -1.09
CA ARG A 75 21.03 -1.19 -0.96
C ARG A 75 20.54 -1.19 0.48
N THR A 76 21.41 -1.45 1.47
CA THR A 76 21.03 -1.41 2.88
C THR A 76 20.58 0.00 3.29
N GLU A 77 21.30 1.04 2.88
CA GLU A 77 20.91 2.44 3.12
C GLU A 77 19.56 2.81 2.49
N GLN A 78 19.27 2.32 1.29
CA GLN A 78 17.97 2.55 0.65
C GLN A 78 16.85 1.84 1.40
N ILE A 79 17.09 0.60 1.84
CA ILE A 79 16.11 -0.18 2.59
C ILE A 79 15.82 0.47 3.95
N THR A 80 16.84 0.96 4.67
CA THR A 80 16.62 1.64 5.95
C THR A 80 15.81 2.91 5.77
N LYS A 81 16.16 3.76 4.79
CA LYS A 81 15.38 4.98 4.47
C LYS A 81 13.92 4.66 4.12
N LEU A 82 13.67 3.63 3.30
CA LEU A 82 12.32 3.22 2.95
C LEU A 82 11.53 2.68 4.15
N ARG A 83 12.20 1.99 5.09
CA ARG A 83 11.56 1.53 6.34
C ARG A 83 11.15 2.71 7.20
N GLU A 84 12.04 3.67 7.41
CA GLU A 84 11.77 4.87 8.20
C GLU A 84 10.62 5.69 7.59
N GLN A 85 10.62 5.91 6.28
CA GLN A 85 9.53 6.60 5.58
C GLN A 85 8.20 5.87 5.78
N ARG A 86 8.19 4.55 5.66
CA ARG A 86 6.98 3.74 5.84
C ARG A 86 6.45 3.82 7.28
N GLU A 87 7.33 3.80 8.28
CA GLU A 87 6.93 3.94 9.69
C GLU A 87 6.32 5.31 9.98
N GLN A 88 6.90 6.37 9.42
CA GLN A 88 6.35 7.73 9.50
C GLN A 88 4.97 7.82 8.83
N GLU A 89 4.81 7.26 7.63
CA GLU A 89 3.53 7.22 6.93
C GLU A 89 2.45 6.47 7.72
N ILE A 90 2.80 5.31 8.30
CA ILE A 90 1.87 4.53 9.13
C ILE A 90 1.43 5.36 10.35
N THR A 91 2.38 6.03 11.00
CA THR A 91 2.11 6.87 12.17
C THR A 91 1.19 8.04 11.83
N ASN A 92 1.49 8.76 10.75
CA ASN A 92 0.68 9.89 10.28
C ASN A 92 -0.73 9.44 9.86
N ARG A 93 -0.83 8.31 9.18
CA ARG A 93 -2.10 7.71 8.79
C ARG A 93 -2.95 7.33 10.01
N ASN A 94 -2.33 6.78 11.05
CA ASN A 94 -3.04 6.43 12.28
C ASN A 94 -3.56 7.67 13.01
N LYS A 95 -2.73 8.72 13.15
CA LYS A 95 -3.15 10.01 13.72
C LYS A 95 -4.33 10.61 12.95
N LYS A 96 -4.27 10.63 11.61
CA LYS A 96 -5.37 11.13 10.77
C LYS A 96 -6.65 10.31 10.96
N ARG A 97 -6.53 8.99 11.08
CA ARG A 97 -7.67 8.10 11.33
C ARG A 97 -8.32 8.37 12.69
N GLU A 98 -7.53 8.60 13.73
CA GLU A 98 -8.02 8.94 15.07
C GLU A 98 -8.75 10.28 15.07
N GLN A 99 -8.17 11.31 14.45
CA GLN A 99 -8.82 12.62 14.30
C GLN A 99 -10.17 12.51 13.59
N ILE A 100 -10.21 11.79 12.45
CA ILE A 100 -11.46 11.58 11.71
C ILE A 100 -12.47 10.77 12.54
N ARG A 101 -12.01 9.78 13.32
CA ARG A 101 -12.88 9.00 14.20
C ARG A 101 -13.51 9.90 15.27
N ALA A 102 -12.72 10.76 15.90
CA ALA A 102 -13.21 11.69 16.91
C ALA A 102 -14.23 12.68 16.32
N LEU A 103 -13.95 13.26 15.15
CA LEU A 103 -14.88 14.16 14.46
C LEU A 103 -16.21 13.48 14.15
N ARG A 104 -16.16 12.27 13.58
CA ARG A 104 -17.39 11.50 13.28
C ARG A 104 -18.15 11.09 14.53
N GLU A 105 -17.47 10.80 15.63
CA GLU A 105 -18.14 10.44 16.87
C GLU A 105 -18.92 11.64 17.42
N ASN A 106 -18.34 12.84 17.37
CA ASN A 106 -19.02 14.07 17.77
C ASN A 106 -20.22 14.34 16.86
N GLU A 107 -20.02 14.34 15.54
CA GLU A 107 -21.10 14.52 14.55
C GLU A 107 -22.21 13.48 14.73
N SER A 108 -21.86 12.22 15.03
CA SER A 108 -22.85 11.16 15.26
C SER A 108 -23.67 11.38 16.54
N LYS A 109 -23.09 11.97 17.59
CA LYS A 109 -23.80 12.31 18.83
C LYS A 109 -24.76 13.45 18.59
N GLU A 110 -24.31 14.52 17.92
CA GLU A 110 -25.13 15.67 17.55
C GLU A 110 -26.32 15.22 16.68
N ASN A 111 -26.04 14.50 15.59
CA ASN A 111 -27.07 13.96 14.70
C ASN A 111 -28.05 13.04 15.45
N ARG A 112 -27.60 12.30 16.47
CA ARG A 112 -28.47 11.43 17.26
C ARG A 112 -29.44 12.23 18.11
N VAL A 113 -28.99 13.32 18.73
CA VAL A 113 -29.84 14.21 19.53
C VAL A 113 -30.87 14.90 18.64
N GLU A 114 -30.44 15.45 17.50
CA GLU A 114 -31.34 16.07 16.52
C GLU A 114 -32.38 15.07 16.00
N LEU A 115 -31.94 13.86 15.64
CA LEU A 115 -32.83 12.82 15.16
C LEU A 115 -33.84 12.40 16.24
N GLU A 116 -33.41 12.26 17.50
CA GLU A 116 -34.31 11.97 18.62
C GLU A 116 -35.36 13.07 18.82
N GLY A 117 -34.99 14.34 18.65
CA GLY A 117 -35.93 15.46 18.65
C GLY A 117 -36.97 15.39 17.53
N ILE A 118 -36.59 14.89 16.35
CA ILE A 118 -37.48 14.81 15.17
C ILE A 118 -38.41 13.59 15.24
N ILE A 119 -37.87 12.39 15.48
CA ILE A 119 -38.64 11.14 15.36
C ILE A 119 -39.17 10.60 16.69
N GLY A 120 -38.70 11.16 17.81
CA GLY A 120 -39.08 10.75 19.17
C GLY A 120 -38.39 9.48 19.65
N LYS A 121 -38.42 9.27 20.97
CA LYS A 121 -37.71 8.18 21.67
C LYS A 121 -38.09 6.78 21.19
N GLU A 122 -39.38 6.51 21.05
CA GLU A 122 -39.86 5.17 20.65
C GLU A 122 -39.37 4.74 19.26
N LYS A 123 -39.33 5.67 18.29
CA LYS A 123 -38.82 5.37 16.94
C LYS A 123 -37.29 5.31 16.92
N MET A 124 -36.62 6.08 17.77
CA MET A 124 -35.18 5.99 17.96
C MET A 124 -34.74 4.62 18.49
N GLU A 125 -35.49 4.06 19.45
CA GLU A 125 -35.22 2.71 19.96
C GLU A 125 -35.36 1.65 18.87
N LYS A 126 -36.46 1.68 18.09
CA LYS A 126 -36.65 0.78 16.94
C LYS A 126 -35.53 0.94 15.89
N LEU A 127 -35.05 2.15 15.67
CA LEU A 127 -33.94 2.39 14.75
C LEU A 127 -32.61 1.83 15.27
N ASN A 128 -32.35 1.93 16.57
CA ASN A 128 -31.15 1.40 17.20
C ASN A 128 -31.11 -0.13 17.13
N THR A 129 -32.22 -0.82 17.42
CA THR A 129 -32.29 -2.28 17.30
C THR A 129 -32.05 -2.74 15.87
N LEU A 130 -32.64 -2.09 14.87
CA LEU A 130 -32.38 -2.38 13.45
C LEU A 130 -30.90 -2.21 13.07
N ARG A 131 -30.23 -1.17 13.59
CA ARG A 131 -28.81 -0.93 13.36
C ARG A 131 -27.95 -2.02 13.99
N GLU A 132 -28.27 -2.46 15.20
CA GLU A 132 -27.58 -3.54 15.89
C GLU A 132 -27.72 -4.88 15.18
N SER A 133 -28.93 -5.25 14.77
CA SER A 133 -29.16 -6.49 14.01
C SER A 133 -28.39 -6.51 12.68
N ARG A 134 -28.33 -5.38 11.96
CA ARG A 134 -27.50 -5.25 10.74
C ARG A 134 -26.01 -5.41 11.03
N ARG A 135 -25.52 -4.84 12.14
CA ARG A 135 -24.12 -4.99 12.56
C ARG A 135 -23.78 -6.44 12.88
N GLN A 136 -24.62 -7.12 13.65
CA GLN A 136 -24.43 -8.53 14.02
C GLN A 136 -24.41 -9.44 12.79
N ARG A 137 -25.35 -9.26 11.85
CA ARG A 137 -25.38 -10.02 10.60
C ARG A 137 -24.10 -9.84 9.77
N SER A 138 -23.67 -8.58 9.63
CA SER A 138 -22.43 -8.26 8.92
C SER A 138 -21.18 -8.87 9.57
N GLN A 139 -21.18 -9.02 10.90
CA GLN A 139 -20.09 -9.66 11.63
C GLN A 139 -20.11 -11.19 11.45
N ALA A 140 -21.29 -11.81 11.51
CA ALA A 140 -21.47 -13.23 11.25
C ALA A 140 -21.00 -13.62 9.84
N ASP A 141 -21.38 -12.85 8.83
CA ASP A 141 -20.97 -13.09 7.43
C ASP A 141 -19.46 -13.03 7.24
N ARG A 142 -18.78 -12.13 7.97
CA ARG A 142 -17.32 -12.01 7.95
C ARG A 142 -16.63 -13.16 8.67
N GLN A 143 -17.21 -13.66 9.75
CA GLN A 143 -16.68 -14.80 10.50
C GLN A 143 -16.86 -16.11 9.72
N GLY A 144 -18.02 -16.31 9.08
CA GLY A 144 -18.27 -17.46 8.21
C GLY A 144 -17.27 -17.56 7.06
N LYS A 145 -17.05 -16.45 6.33
CA LYS A 145 -16.07 -16.41 5.24
C LYS A 145 -14.64 -16.69 5.70
N LYS A 146 -14.24 -16.22 6.89
CA LYS A 146 -12.91 -16.51 7.47
C LYS A 146 -12.74 -17.99 7.81
N ALA A 147 -13.78 -18.63 8.35
CA ALA A 147 -13.78 -20.06 8.66
C ALA A 147 -13.70 -20.93 7.39
N GLU A 148 -14.33 -20.49 6.30
CA GLU A 148 -14.29 -21.16 5.00
C GLU A 148 -12.91 -21.06 4.34
N THR A 149 -12.28 -19.88 4.37
CA THR A 149 -10.91 -19.68 3.86
C THR A 149 -9.82 -20.36 4.69
N SER A 150 -10.12 -20.75 5.93
CA SER A 150 -9.18 -21.45 6.82
C SER A 150 -9.20 -22.98 6.66
N LYS A 151 -10.14 -23.52 5.87
CA LYS A 151 -10.29 -24.96 5.60
C LYS A 151 -9.67 -25.37 4.25
N ILE A 152 -9.04 -24.43 3.54
CA ILE A 152 -8.29 -24.63 2.29
C ILE A 152 -6.82 -24.41 2.59
#